data_AF-A0A9D8BRG4-F1
#
_entry.id   AF-A0A9D8BRG4-F1
#
_cell.length_a   1.000
_cell.length_b   1.000
_cell.length_c   1.000
_cell.angle_alpha   90.00
_cell.angle_beta   90.00
_cell.angle_gamma   90.00
#
_symmetry.space_group_name_H-M   'P 1'
#
loop_
_entity.id
_entity.type
_entity.pdbx_description
1 polymer ?
#
loop_
_entity_poly.entity_id
_entity_poly.type
_entity_poly.pdbx_seq_one_letter_code
_entity_poly.pdbx_strand_id
1 'polypeptide(L)'
;MNKKRSRMVGLAFCFALSAVALSCSVLSPIAWSPDGRWVALIRPVLEKGPGQDEWTLKGTQLWIVSRSPAERHRLLSTSGTLSGPAWASDSKSVYVVDLSDEKRTAAVCQVSIEGKRREIARFDSVQEIGGVARVAPAVSPDGRHIAFARDKTSVVVATAAGQVVRQIEAEEPVSLAWSPDGQRLAVVASGDEQRASVRILDVKSGQAKPLDARYRTMAWLPDGKRLVALRKEGDGAHAALLEAGADAREIAGFALGFETDHPLVPAPDGKTIYVARHGGPQLYAIFRLDLESGRAGLVYESPGAIVPWALSPDGKTLAFRESAAGEGISGESVVGLLDLDKPSEPTYLAVDDAQLAMVVQDFAHALQAMASAGMDSEDKKVALRSVARAERLIAAFQRDFPRSRLLQESVRALRIARQALQAAQPGIFN
;
A
#
# COMPACT_ATOMS: atom_id res chain seq x y z
N MET A 1 30.92 32.82 0.11
CA MET A 1 30.32 32.58 1.44
C MET A 1 28.81 32.82 1.40
N ASN A 2 28.08 31.71 1.43
CA ASN A 2 26.66 31.47 1.80
C ASN A 2 25.60 32.60 1.70
N LYS A 3 24.84 32.57 0.59
CA LYS A 3 23.41 32.96 0.51
C LYS A 3 22.49 31.77 0.16
N LYS A 4 22.93 30.52 0.43
CA LYS A 4 22.23 29.26 0.10
C LYS A 4 21.48 28.59 1.27
N ARG A 5 21.27 29.28 2.38
CA ARG A 5 20.45 28.78 3.52
C ARG A 5 19.48 29.89 3.90
N SER A 6 18.23 29.77 3.43
CA SER A 6 16.99 30.44 3.91
C SER A 6 15.97 30.60 2.77
N ARG A 7 15.59 29.48 2.14
CA ARG A 7 14.32 29.30 1.41
C ARG A 7 13.93 27.84 1.52
N MET A 8 13.65 27.45 2.77
CA MET A 8 13.11 26.15 3.16
C MET A 8 11.70 26.43 3.72
N VAL A 9 10.91 27.18 2.93
CA VAL A 9 9.55 27.61 3.23
C VAL A 9 8.81 27.47 1.91
N GLY A 10 8.06 26.37 1.79
CA GLY A 10 7.35 25.93 0.59
C GLY A 10 6.77 24.52 0.77
N LEU A 11 7.46 23.64 1.51
CA LEU A 11 6.96 22.33 1.94
C LEU A 11 7.35 22.04 3.40
N ALA A 12 6.82 22.83 4.33
CA ALA A 12 6.89 22.55 5.76
C ALA A 12 5.73 23.27 6.46
N PHE A 13 4.60 22.59 6.60
CA PHE A 13 3.55 23.01 7.54
C PHE A 13 3.72 22.20 8.82
N CYS A 14 4.18 22.86 9.88
CA CYS A 14 4.27 22.30 11.23
C CYS A 14 2.88 22.21 11.87
N PHE A 15 2.49 21.00 12.27
CA PHE A 15 2.12 20.78 13.67
C PHE A 15 2.87 19.54 14.17
N ALA A 16 3.50 19.72 15.33
CA ALA A 16 4.16 18.67 16.08
C ALA A 16 3.10 17.91 16.90
N LEU A 17 2.96 16.61 16.65
CA LEU A 17 2.75 15.55 17.64
C LEU A 17 2.89 14.20 16.93
N SER A 18 3.90 13.43 17.36
CA SER A 18 4.34 12.11 16.89
C SER A 18 4.46 11.91 15.37
N ALA A 19 5.68 12.12 14.87
CA ALA A 19 6.15 11.52 13.62
C ALA A 19 6.11 10.00 13.75
N VAL A 20 5.00 9.38 13.32
CA VAL A 20 5.09 8.06 12.69
C VAL A 20 5.33 8.39 11.23
N ALA A 21 6.60 8.38 10.82
CA ALA A 21 6.90 8.15 9.41
C ALA A 21 6.17 6.85 9.07
N LEU A 22 5.09 6.95 8.28
CA LEU A 22 4.39 5.79 7.77
C LEU A 22 5.31 5.20 6.71
N SER A 23 6.33 4.47 7.15
CA SER A 23 7.06 3.55 6.29
C SER A 23 6.02 2.66 5.60
N CYS A 24 6.29 2.24 4.36
CA CYS A 24 5.35 1.45 3.58
C CYS A 24 4.86 0.16 4.31
N SER A 25 5.59 -0.26 5.36
CA SER A 25 5.24 -1.30 6.33
C SER A 25 4.07 -0.99 7.28
N VAL A 26 3.52 0.23 7.29
CA VAL A 26 2.36 0.61 8.11
C VAL A 26 1.04 0.59 7.33
N LEU A 27 1.08 0.68 6.00
CA LEU A 27 -0.11 0.54 5.17
C LEU A 27 -0.38 -0.93 4.86
N SER A 28 -1.53 -1.43 5.31
CA SER A 28 -2.03 -2.75 4.94
C SER A 28 -2.19 -2.86 3.41
N PRO A 29 -1.73 -3.97 2.79
CA PRO A 29 -1.87 -4.17 1.35
C PRO A 29 -3.31 -4.01 0.85
N ILE A 30 -3.44 -3.71 -0.43
CA ILE A 30 -4.66 -3.98 -1.18
C ILE A 30 -4.45 -5.31 -1.90
N ALA A 31 -5.44 -6.19 -1.88
CA ALA A 31 -5.35 -7.48 -2.57
C ALA A 31 -6.55 -7.72 -3.49
N TRP A 32 -6.28 -8.06 -4.74
CA TRP A 32 -7.29 -8.58 -5.66
C TRP A 32 -7.65 -10.02 -5.31
N SER A 33 -8.94 -10.35 -5.42
CA SER A 33 -9.36 -11.75 -5.43
C SER A 33 -8.78 -12.44 -6.67
N PRO A 34 -8.44 -13.74 -6.58
CA PRO A 34 -7.93 -14.50 -7.72
C PRO A 34 -8.86 -14.50 -8.95
N ASP A 35 -10.17 -14.36 -8.76
CA ASP A 35 -11.15 -14.21 -9.85
C ASP A 35 -11.26 -12.79 -10.43
N GLY A 36 -10.57 -11.81 -9.84
CA GLY A 36 -10.55 -10.41 -10.28
C GLY A 36 -11.83 -9.61 -9.97
N ARG A 37 -12.79 -10.17 -9.24
CA ARG A 37 -14.05 -9.50 -8.91
C ARG A 37 -13.92 -8.50 -7.76
N TRP A 38 -13.15 -8.85 -6.74
CA TRP A 38 -13.11 -8.14 -5.48
C TRP A 38 -11.73 -7.55 -5.20
N VAL A 39 -11.74 -6.41 -4.53
CA VAL A 39 -10.58 -5.79 -3.93
C VAL A 39 -10.79 -5.83 -2.42
N ALA A 40 -9.91 -6.53 -1.71
CA ALA A 40 -9.90 -6.55 -0.25
C ALA A 40 -9.00 -5.44 0.29
N LEU A 41 -9.46 -4.77 1.34
CA LEU A 41 -8.71 -3.72 2.02
C LEU A 41 -9.01 -3.70 3.51
N ILE A 42 -8.02 -3.26 4.27
CA ILE A 42 -8.14 -2.97 5.69
C ILE A 42 -8.30 -1.46 5.87
N ARG A 43 -9.26 -1.06 6.71
CA ARG A 43 -9.53 0.34 7.07
C ARG A 43 -9.44 0.54 8.59
N PRO A 44 -8.57 1.45 9.08
CA PRO A 44 -8.60 1.87 10.47
C PRO A 44 -9.85 2.72 10.74
N VAL A 45 -10.46 2.53 11.91
CA VAL A 45 -11.55 3.38 12.40
C VAL A 45 -10.95 4.35 13.40
N LEU A 46 -10.91 5.63 13.01
CA LEU A 46 -10.33 6.69 13.81
C LEU A 46 -11.44 7.58 14.37
N GLU A 47 -11.34 7.94 15.65
CA GLU A 47 -12.24 8.89 16.28
C GLU A 47 -11.44 9.97 17.02
N LYS A 48 -11.93 11.21 16.92
CA LYS A 48 -11.44 12.36 17.66
C LYS A 48 -12.31 12.57 18.89
N GLY A 49 -11.71 12.49 20.08
CA GLY A 49 -12.43 12.72 21.34
C GLY A 49 -12.82 14.20 21.52
N PRO A 50 -13.83 14.52 22.36
CA PRO A 50 -14.20 15.89 22.66
C PRO A 50 -13.00 16.67 23.22
N GLY A 51 -12.62 17.77 22.57
CA GLY A 51 -11.49 18.62 22.99
C GLY A 51 -10.10 18.00 22.85
N GLN A 52 -9.97 16.86 22.17
CA GLN A 52 -8.67 16.28 21.82
C GLN A 52 -8.24 16.76 20.43
N ASP A 53 -6.95 16.98 20.22
CA ASP A 53 -6.41 17.32 18.90
C ASP A 53 -6.00 16.09 18.08
N GLU A 54 -5.72 14.97 18.76
CA GLU A 54 -5.25 13.72 18.16
C GLU A 54 -6.39 12.75 17.82
N TRP A 55 -6.20 12.02 16.73
CA TRP A 55 -7.06 10.91 16.32
C TRP A 55 -6.68 9.65 17.06
N THR A 56 -7.66 8.96 17.63
CA THR A 56 -7.45 7.68 18.33
C THR A 56 -7.97 6.52 17.50
N LEU A 57 -7.16 5.45 17.38
CA LEU A 57 -7.60 4.20 16.75
C LEU A 57 -8.62 3.51 17.67
N LYS A 58 -9.85 3.33 17.18
CA LYS A 58 -10.93 2.62 17.88
C LYS A 58 -11.10 1.18 17.44
N GLY A 59 -10.52 0.84 16.30
CA GLY A 59 -10.65 -0.48 15.73
C GLY A 59 -10.24 -0.50 14.28
N THR A 60 -10.41 -1.67 13.67
CA THR A 60 -10.07 -1.90 12.28
C THR A 60 -11.15 -2.72 11.60
N GLN A 61 -11.39 -2.44 10.32
CA GLN A 61 -12.39 -3.13 9.53
C GLN A 61 -11.76 -3.80 8.31
N LEU A 62 -12.19 -5.03 8.02
CA LEU A 62 -11.91 -5.71 6.77
C LEU A 62 -13.08 -5.49 5.81
N TRP A 63 -12.77 -5.00 4.62
CA TRP A 63 -13.73 -4.75 3.56
C TRP A 63 -13.36 -5.51 2.29
N ILE A 64 -14.38 -5.91 1.53
CA ILE A 64 -14.25 -6.25 0.12
C ILE A 64 -15.13 -5.31 -0.68
N VAL A 65 -14.59 -4.79 -1.77
CA VAL A 65 -15.27 -3.86 -2.67
C VAL A 65 -15.08 -4.30 -4.10
N SER A 66 -16.12 -4.21 -4.92
CA SER A 66 -16.00 -4.39 -6.37
C SER A 66 -16.03 -3.04 -7.08
N ARG A 67 -15.97 -3.06 -8.41
CA ARG A 67 -16.22 -1.86 -9.24
C ARG A 67 -17.67 -1.37 -9.15
N SER A 68 -18.59 -2.22 -8.74
CA SER A 68 -20.01 -1.89 -8.59
C SER A 68 -20.24 -1.16 -7.27
N PRO A 69 -20.95 0.00 -7.29
CA PRO A 69 -21.25 0.71 -6.06
C PRO A 69 -22.09 -0.07 -5.04
N ALA A 70 -22.89 -1.03 -5.52
CA ALA A 70 -23.75 -1.83 -4.66
C ALA A 70 -22.99 -2.98 -3.95
N GLU A 71 -21.79 -3.30 -4.40
CA GLU A 71 -21.02 -4.47 -3.97
C GLU A 71 -19.87 -4.03 -3.06
N ARG A 72 -20.23 -3.66 -1.83
CA ARG A 72 -19.32 -3.24 -0.77
C ARG A 72 -19.71 -3.95 0.51
N HIS A 73 -18.85 -4.84 0.99
CA HIS A 73 -19.15 -5.68 2.14
C HIS A 73 -18.07 -5.50 3.21
N ARG A 74 -18.50 -5.08 4.41
CA ARG A 74 -17.68 -5.15 5.61
C ARG A 74 -17.75 -6.57 6.15
N LEU A 75 -16.65 -7.30 6.09
CA LEU A 75 -16.58 -8.70 6.50
C LEU A 75 -16.29 -8.88 7.99
N LEU A 76 -15.50 -7.96 8.57
CA LEU A 76 -15.08 -8.04 9.97
C LEU A 76 -14.86 -6.63 10.53
N SER A 77 -15.19 -6.45 11.81
CA SER A 77 -14.81 -5.31 12.63
C SER A 77 -14.13 -5.81 13.90
N THR A 78 -13.01 -5.21 14.26
CA THR A 78 -12.25 -5.52 15.49
C THR A 78 -12.02 -4.24 16.28
N SER A 79 -11.86 -4.35 17.60
CA SER A 79 -11.45 -3.22 18.47
C SER A 79 -9.96 -2.88 18.37
N GLY A 80 -9.14 -3.79 17.81
CA GLY A 80 -7.72 -3.59 17.61
C GLY A 80 -7.30 -3.54 16.14
N THR A 81 -6.04 -3.86 15.89
CA THR A 81 -5.41 -3.78 14.56
C THR A 81 -5.57 -5.08 13.79
N LEU A 82 -5.95 -5.00 12.52
CA LEU A 82 -5.82 -6.10 11.57
C LEU A 82 -4.61 -5.86 10.66
N SER A 83 -3.86 -6.92 10.35
CA SER A 83 -2.95 -6.97 9.22
C SER A 83 -3.42 -7.95 8.15
N GLY A 84 -2.96 -7.76 6.90
CA GLY A 84 -3.51 -8.36 5.68
C GLY A 84 -4.04 -7.28 4.73
N PRO A 85 -4.93 -7.61 3.79
CA PRO A 85 -5.55 -8.92 3.56
C PRO A 85 -4.75 -9.82 2.61
N ALA A 86 -4.94 -11.13 2.74
CA ALA A 86 -4.49 -12.11 1.74
C ALA A 86 -5.63 -13.03 1.32
N TRP A 87 -5.94 -13.05 0.02
CA TRP A 87 -7.02 -13.89 -0.49
C TRP A 87 -6.67 -15.37 -0.45
N ALA A 88 -7.66 -16.19 -0.10
CA ALA A 88 -7.63 -17.61 -0.42
C ALA A 88 -7.68 -17.80 -1.95
N SER A 89 -7.04 -18.85 -2.44
CA SER A 89 -6.96 -19.18 -3.87
C SER A 89 -8.33 -19.42 -4.52
N ASP A 90 -9.35 -19.74 -3.73
CA ASP A 90 -10.73 -20.00 -4.17
C ASP A 90 -11.60 -18.73 -4.30
N SER A 91 -11.07 -17.54 -3.98
CA SER A 91 -11.80 -16.26 -3.96
C SER A 91 -13.00 -16.20 -3.01
N LYS A 92 -13.16 -17.15 -2.07
CA LYS A 92 -14.30 -17.21 -1.14
C LYS A 92 -13.99 -16.73 0.26
N SER A 93 -12.72 -16.48 0.56
CA SER A 93 -12.30 -16.03 1.87
C SER A 93 -11.00 -15.23 1.83
N VAL A 94 -10.77 -14.47 2.90
CA VAL A 94 -9.61 -13.64 3.10
C VAL A 94 -8.97 -14.02 4.44
N TYR A 95 -7.65 -14.15 4.45
CA TYR A 95 -6.85 -14.32 5.66
C TYR A 95 -6.36 -12.97 6.17
N VAL A 96 -6.46 -12.80 7.49
CA VAL A 96 -5.95 -11.64 8.22
C VAL A 96 -5.25 -12.09 9.49
N VAL A 97 -4.33 -11.26 9.98
CA VAL A 97 -3.77 -11.38 11.32
C VAL A 97 -4.50 -10.39 12.21
N ASP A 98 -5.19 -10.91 13.23
CA ASP A 98 -5.91 -10.12 14.23
C ASP A 98 -5.05 -9.92 15.47
N LEU A 99 -4.78 -8.64 15.78
CA LEU A 99 -3.98 -8.19 16.92
C LEU A 99 -4.86 -7.53 17.99
N SER A 100 -6.17 -7.74 17.97
CA SER A 100 -7.09 -7.07 18.90
C SER A 100 -7.15 -7.67 20.30
N ASP A 101 -6.41 -8.74 20.59
CA ASP A 101 -6.48 -9.39 21.90
C ASP A 101 -5.69 -8.61 22.96
N GLU A 102 -6.40 -8.17 24.00
CA GLU A 102 -5.84 -7.51 25.19
C GLU A 102 -4.79 -8.38 25.90
N LYS A 103 -4.85 -9.71 25.72
CA LYS A 103 -3.89 -10.67 26.27
C LYS A 103 -2.56 -10.71 25.53
N ARG A 104 -2.31 -9.79 24.60
CA ARG A 104 -1.10 -9.76 23.76
C ARG A 104 -0.94 -11.08 23.00
N THR A 105 -2.01 -11.56 22.37
CA THR A 105 -1.92 -12.69 21.44
C THR A 105 -2.28 -12.21 20.03
N ALA A 106 -1.76 -12.90 19.02
CA ALA A 106 -2.13 -12.66 17.64
C ALA A 106 -2.81 -13.91 17.09
N ALA A 107 -3.86 -13.71 16.29
CA ALA A 107 -4.66 -14.78 15.72
C ALA A 107 -4.70 -14.67 14.19
N VAL A 108 -4.29 -15.72 13.49
CA VAL A 108 -4.50 -15.82 12.03
C VAL A 108 -5.93 -16.31 11.83
N CYS A 109 -6.72 -15.51 11.14
CA CYS A 109 -8.14 -15.76 10.92
C CYS A 109 -8.44 -15.85 9.43
N GLN A 110 -9.27 -16.83 9.06
CA GLN A 110 -9.94 -16.88 7.77
C GLN A 110 -11.32 -16.24 7.92
N VAL A 111 -11.65 -15.30 7.04
CA VAL A 111 -12.95 -14.62 7.01
C VAL A 111 -13.58 -14.87 5.65
N SER A 112 -14.73 -15.55 5.61
CA SER A 112 -15.44 -15.80 4.35
C SER A 112 -16.07 -14.52 3.81
N ILE A 113 -16.40 -14.50 2.51
CA ILE A 113 -17.11 -13.37 1.89
C ILE A 113 -18.52 -13.15 2.48
N GLU A 114 -19.10 -14.17 3.14
CA GLU A 114 -20.34 -14.06 3.91
C GLU A 114 -20.13 -13.56 5.34
N GLY A 115 -18.90 -13.18 5.71
CA GLY A 115 -18.53 -12.66 7.02
C GLY A 115 -18.32 -13.73 8.11
N LYS A 116 -18.24 -15.02 7.75
CA LYS A 116 -17.95 -16.07 8.73
C LYS A 116 -16.47 -16.09 9.08
N ARG A 117 -16.15 -15.86 10.34
CA ARG A 117 -14.78 -15.91 10.88
C ARG A 117 -14.45 -17.31 11.42
N ARG A 118 -13.28 -17.82 11.04
CA ARG A 118 -12.66 -19.04 11.58
C ARG A 118 -11.23 -18.73 12.00
N GLU A 119 -10.88 -19.05 13.23
CA GLU A 119 -9.49 -18.99 13.69
C GLU A 119 -8.70 -20.18 13.14
N ILE A 120 -7.53 -19.91 12.58
CA ILE A 120 -6.62 -20.90 12.00
C ILE A 120 -5.52 -21.23 13.00
N ALA A 121 -4.93 -20.21 13.59
CA ALA A 121 -3.88 -20.36 14.59
C ALA A 121 -3.88 -19.16 15.53
N ARG A 122 -3.41 -19.38 16.76
CA ARG A 122 -3.17 -18.36 17.77
C ARG A 122 -1.81 -18.55 18.38
N PHE A 123 -1.15 -17.44 18.68
CA PHE A 123 0.19 -17.44 19.24
C PHE A 123 0.35 -16.28 20.21
N ASP A 124 1.11 -16.54 21.28
CA ASP A 124 1.48 -15.52 22.25
C ASP A 124 2.36 -14.48 21.57
N SER A 125 1.93 -13.21 21.63
CA SER A 125 2.70 -12.09 21.11
C SER A 125 3.63 -11.62 22.23
N VAL A 126 4.93 -11.89 22.07
CA VAL A 126 5.97 -11.41 22.97
C VAL A 126 6.00 -9.88 22.93
N GLN A 127 6.10 -9.25 24.09
CA GLN A 127 5.85 -7.85 24.45
C GLN A 127 6.54 -6.74 23.60
N GLU A 128 7.28 -7.07 22.54
CA GLU A 128 8.16 -6.15 21.80
C GLU A 128 7.77 -5.94 20.33
N ILE A 129 6.58 -6.32 19.87
CA ILE A 129 6.26 -6.32 18.42
C ILE A 129 5.90 -4.94 17.82
N GLY A 130 6.55 -3.85 18.25
CA GLY A 130 6.33 -2.47 17.77
C GLY A 130 6.47 -2.20 16.25
N GLY A 131 6.61 -3.23 15.41
CA GLY A 131 6.64 -3.15 13.95
C GLY A 131 6.28 -4.46 13.23
N VAL A 132 6.69 -5.61 13.76
CA VAL A 132 6.59 -6.94 13.08
C VAL A 132 5.16 -7.53 13.05
N ALA A 133 4.26 -7.11 13.94
CA ALA A 133 2.88 -7.61 13.97
C ALA A 133 2.05 -7.14 12.76
N ARG A 134 2.57 -6.20 11.98
CA ARG A 134 1.92 -5.65 10.78
C ARG A 134 2.21 -6.43 9.51
N VAL A 135 2.95 -7.53 9.55
CA VAL A 135 3.19 -8.37 8.37
C VAL A 135 1.89 -9.02 7.92
N ALA A 136 1.49 -8.77 6.68
CA ALA A 136 0.37 -9.45 6.07
C ALA A 136 0.66 -10.96 5.96
N PRO A 137 -0.32 -11.84 6.25
CA PRO A 137 -0.15 -13.26 5.96
C PRO A 137 -0.02 -13.47 4.45
N ALA A 138 0.57 -14.58 4.02
CA ALA A 138 0.71 -14.93 2.61
C ALA A 138 0.16 -16.34 2.37
N VAL A 139 -0.76 -16.48 1.41
CA VAL A 139 -1.36 -17.77 1.06
C VAL A 139 -0.60 -18.38 -0.12
N SER A 140 -0.32 -19.68 -0.08
CA SER A 140 0.29 -20.37 -1.22
C SER A 140 -0.66 -20.37 -2.42
N PRO A 141 -0.16 -20.37 -3.67
CA PRO A 141 -1.02 -20.34 -4.86
C PRO A 141 -2.04 -21.48 -4.94
N ASP A 142 -1.69 -22.65 -4.41
CA ASP A 142 -2.59 -23.81 -4.31
C ASP A 142 -3.59 -23.75 -3.14
N GLY A 143 -3.50 -22.71 -2.29
CA GLY A 143 -4.34 -22.50 -1.11
C GLY A 143 -4.10 -23.45 0.06
N ARG A 144 -3.12 -24.35 -0.03
CA ARG A 144 -2.89 -25.38 1.00
C ARG A 144 -2.16 -24.86 2.21
N HIS A 145 -1.36 -23.80 2.03
CA HIS A 145 -0.48 -23.27 3.05
C HIS A 145 -0.70 -21.77 3.27
N ILE A 146 -0.49 -21.34 4.51
CA ILE A 146 -0.52 -19.95 4.93
C ILE A 146 0.78 -19.69 5.68
N ALA A 147 1.53 -18.67 5.24
CA ALA A 147 2.71 -18.17 5.91
C ALA A 147 2.36 -16.90 6.70
N PHE A 148 2.90 -16.78 7.91
CA PHE A 148 2.72 -15.58 8.74
C PHE A 148 3.89 -15.42 9.71
N ALA A 149 4.17 -14.18 10.10
CA ALA A 149 5.10 -13.90 11.19
C ALA A 149 4.45 -14.33 12.51
N ARG A 150 5.15 -15.18 13.28
CA ARG A 150 4.72 -15.59 14.62
C ARG A 150 5.16 -14.56 15.65
N ASP A 151 6.38 -14.06 15.51
CA ASP A 151 7.00 -13.08 16.39
C ASP A 151 8.09 -12.32 15.61
N LYS A 152 8.95 -11.59 16.34
CA LYS A 152 10.09 -10.84 15.76
C LYS A 152 11.24 -11.75 15.31
N THR A 153 11.18 -13.05 15.51
CA THR A 153 12.32 -13.95 15.22
C THR A 153 11.92 -15.13 14.37
N SER A 154 10.63 -15.29 14.03
CA SER A 154 10.17 -16.45 13.29
C SER A 154 8.97 -16.22 12.38
N VAL A 155 9.00 -16.96 11.27
CA VAL A 155 7.90 -17.13 10.32
C VAL A 155 7.43 -18.58 10.38
N VAL A 156 6.12 -18.76 10.39
CA VAL A 156 5.47 -20.08 10.41
C VAL A 156 4.76 -20.32 9.10
N VAL A 157 4.86 -21.54 8.59
CA VAL A 157 4.00 -22.06 7.53
C VAL A 157 3.06 -23.07 8.15
N ALA A 158 1.76 -22.81 8.04
CA ALA A 158 0.70 -23.70 8.50
C ALA A 158 -0.19 -24.16 7.34
N THR A 159 -0.91 -25.26 7.53
CA THR A 159 -2.00 -25.65 6.63
C THR A 159 -3.22 -24.74 6.83
N ALA A 160 -4.16 -24.74 5.87
CA ALA A 160 -5.46 -24.10 6.05
C ALA A 160 -6.30 -24.66 7.23
N ALA A 161 -5.90 -25.79 7.82
CA ALA A 161 -6.50 -26.34 9.02
C ALA A 161 -5.81 -25.88 10.32
N GLY A 162 -4.74 -25.08 10.24
CA GLY A 162 -4.01 -24.56 11.39
C GLY A 162 -2.81 -25.40 11.84
N GLN A 163 -2.58 -26.56 11.22
CA GLN A 163 -1.43 -27.38 11.56
C GLN A 163 -0.14 -26.71 11.06
N VAL A 164 0.77 -26.39 11.98
CA VAL A 164 2.12 -25.92 11.66
C VAL A 164 2.89 -27.03 10.96
N VAL A 165 3.39 -26.74 9.75
CA VAL A 165 4.22 -27.66 8.96
C VAL A 165 5.69 -27.25 8.95
N ARG A 166 5.98 -25.96 9.09
CA ARG A 166 7.34 -25.41 9.21
C ARG A 166 7.35 -24.19 10.12
N GLN A 167 8.45 -24.00 10.83
CA GLN A 167 8.81 -22.77 11.52
C GLN A 167 10.25 -22.45 11.16
N ILE A 168 10.52 -21.20 10.80
CA ILE A 168 11.82 -20.75 10.30
C ILE A 168 12.23 -19.51 11.07
N GLU A 169 13.51 -19.42 11.39
CA GLU A 169 14.10 -18.24 11.97
C GLU A 169 14.21 -17.13 10.93
N ALA A 170 13.63 -15.99 11.26
CA ALA A 170 13.70 -14.76 10.49
C ALA A 170 13.64 -13.61 11.48
N GLU A 171 14.75 -12.87 11.63
CA GLU A 171 14.78 -11.69 12.48
C GLU A 171 13.98 -10.57 11.82
N GLU A 172 13.04 -10.00 12.57
CA GLU A 172 12.12 -8.93 12.18
C GLU A 172 11.52 -9.07 10.77
N PRO A 173 10.72 -10.11 10.48
CA PRO A 173 10.08 -10.22 9.17
C PRO A 173 9.21 -9.00 8.91
N VAL A 174 9.25 -8.48 7.68
CA VAL A 174 8.46 -7.33 7.24
C VAL A 174 7.59 -7.64 6.01
N SER A 175 7.93 -8.67 5.23
CA SER A 175 7.12 -9.11 4.09
C SER A 175 7.33 -10.58 3.77
N LEU A 176 6.28 -11.23 3.26
CA LEU A 176 6.23 -12.65 2.91
C LEU A 176 5.64 -12.80 1.50
N ALA A 177 6.29 -13.55 0.63
CA ALA A 177 5.81 -13.77 -0.75
C ALA A 177 6.08 -15.20 -1.22
N TRP A 178 5.02 -15.92 -1.57
CA TRP A 178 5.13 -17.25 -2.18
C TRP A 178 5.55 -17.14 -3.64
N SER A 179 6.38 -18.08 -4.10
CA SER A 179 6.58 -18.30 -5.53
C SER A 179 5.28 -18.80 -6.16
N PRO A 180 4.97 -18.43 -7.42
CA PRO A 180 3.79 -18.91 -8.14
C PRO A 180 3.59 -20.43 -8.21
N ASP A 181 4.67 -21.21 -8.10
CA ASP A 181 4.64 -22.67 -8.05
C ASP A 181 4.39 -23.24 -6.63
N GLY A 182 4.34 -22.39 -5.60
CA GLY A 182 4.15 -22.76 -4.20
C GLY A 182 5.34 -23.49 -3.56
N GLN A 183 6.45 -23.66 -4.28
CA GLN A 183 7.61 -24.43 -3.78
C GLN A 183 8.51 -23.61 -2.86
N ARG A 184 8.46 -22.28 -2.98
CA ARG A 184 9.33 -21.36 -2.26
C ARG A 184 8.56 -20.25 -1.58
N LEU A 185 9.08 -19.82 -0.45
CA LEU A 185 8.62 -18.64 0.27
C LEU A 185 9.78 -17.68 0.39
N ALA A 186 9.61 -16.47 -0.11
CA ALA A 186 10.54 -15.42 0.14
C ALA A 186 10.13 -14.63 1.39
N VAL A 187 11.12 -14.36 2.24
CA VAL A 187 10.95 -13.62 3.50
C VAL A 187 11.88 -12.41 3.44
N VAL A 188 11.31 -11.22 3.58
CA VAL A 188 12.06 -9.99 3.76
C VAL A 188 12.12 -9.69 5.25
N ALA A 189 13.33 -9.54 5.78
CA ALA A 189 13.60 -9.20 7.17
C ALA A 189 14.11 -7.76 7.26
N SER A 190 13.58 -6.98 8.21
CA SER A 190 14.20 -5.71 8.60
C SER A 190 15.44 -5.96 9.45
N GLY A 191 16.42 -5.10 9.26
CA GLY A 191 17.61 -5.02 10.08
C GLY A 191 18.29 -3.69 9.83
N ASP A 192 19.34 -3.39 10.59
CA ASP A 192 20.26 -2.30 10.21
C ASP A 192 20.83 -2.53 8.79
N GLU A 193 21.56 -1.57 8.23
CA GLU A 193 22.14 -1.69 6.87
C GLU A 193 23.02 -2.94 6.68
N GLN A 194 23.39 -3.64 7.76
CA GLN A 194 24.18 -4.86 7.79
C GLN A 194 23.32 -6.14 7.92
N ARG A 195 22.05 -6.03 8.37
CA ARG A 195 21.18 -7.16 8.72
C ARG A 195 19.91 -7.29 7.87
N ALA A 196 19.49 -6.23 7.18
CA ALA A 196 18.37 -6.30 6.23
C ALA A 196 18.68 -7.35 5.15
N SER A 197 17.94 -8.45 5.15
CA SER A 197 18.21 -9.58 4.28
C SER A 197 16.93 -10.19 3.72
N VAL A 198 17.03 -10.62 2.48
CA VAL A 198 16.04 -11.49 1.86
C VAL A 198 16.48 -12.93 2.08
N ARG A 199 15.55 -13.79 2.50
CA ARG A 199 15.75 -15.24 2.55
C ARG A 199 14.77 -15.93 1.62
N ILE A 200 15.27 -16.88 0.83
CA ILE A 200 14.44 -17.78 0.05
C ILE A 200 14.39 -19.12 0.75
N LEU A 201 13.20 -19.49 1.20
CA LEU A 201 12.89 -20.79 1.78
C LEU A 201 12.47 -21.75 0.67
N ASP A 202 13.08 -22.93 0.65
CA ASP A 202 12.51 -24.11 0.01
C ASP A 202 11.56 -24.81 0.99
N VAL A 203 10.28 -24.89 0.64
CA VAL A 203 9.22 -25.31 1.57
C VAL A 203 9.31 -26.80 1.89
N LYS A 204 9.75 -27.60 0.91
CA LYS A 204 9.87 -29.06 1.04
C LYS A 204 11.00 -29.42 2.01
N SER A 205 12.19 -28.92 1.75
CA SER A 205 13.40 -29.20 2.54
C SER A 205 13.49 -28.38 3.84
N GLY A 206 12.81 -27.24 3.91
CA GLY A 206 12.91 -26.30 5.03
C GLY A 206 14.20 -25.48 5.02
N GLN A 207 15.05 -25.61 4.00
CA GLN A 207 16.28 -24.83 3.90
C GLN A 207 15.96 -23.38 3.51
N ALA A 208 16.47 -22.42 4.28
CA ALA A 208 16.36 -21.00 3.98
C ALA A 208 17.74 -20.43 3.67
N LYS A 209 17.95 -19.96 2.44
CA LYS A 209 19.22 -19.34 2.03
C LYS A 209 19.09 -17.81 1.99
N PRO A 210 20.05 -17.06 2.55
CA PRO A 210 20.09 -15.62 2.37
C PRO A 210 20.46 -15.28 0.92
N LEU A 211 19.91 -14.19 0.39
CA LEU A 211 20.41 -13.54 -0.81
C LEU A 211 21.49 -12.55 -0.40
N ASP A 212 22.63 -12.59 -1.09
CA ASP A 212 23.85 -11.85 -0.73
C ASP A 212 23.79 -10.38 -1.17
N ALA A 213 22.76 -9.65 -0.71
CA ALA A 213 22.60 -8.22 -0.99
C ALA A 213 21.54 -7.55 -0.09
N ARG A 214 21.73 -6.24 0.10
CA ARG A 214 20.91 -5.32 0.93
C ARG A 214 19.56 -4.99 0.29
N TYR A 215 18.79 -6.01 -0.06
CA TYR A 215 17.46 -5.83 -0.63
C TYR A 215 16.44 -5.45 0.45
N ARG A 216 15.58 -4.48 0.14
CA ARG A 216 14.56 -3.92 1.04
C ARG A 216 13.15 -4.43 0.74
N THR A 217 12.90 -4.83 -0.49
CA THR A 217 11.61 -5.37 -0.95
C THR A 217 11.83 -6.25 -2.17
N MET A 218 10.82 -7.05 -2.52
CA MET A 218 10.87 -7.96 -3.64
C MET A 218 9.48 -8.41 -4.11
N ALA A 219 9.44 -8.98 -5.30
CA ALA A 219 8.28 -9.69 -5.82
C ALA A 219 8.69 -10.81 -6.79
N TRP A 220 8.03 -11.96 -6.69
CA TRP A 220 8.19 -13.07 -7.62
C TRP A 220 7.60 -12.73 -8.99
N LEU A 221 8.31 -13.11 -10.05
CA LEU A 221 7.74 -13.09 -11.40
C LEU A 221 6.81 -14.30 -11.60
N PRO A 222 5.80 -14.21 -12.49
CA PRO A 222 4.82 -15.28 -12.76
C PRO A 222 5.43 -16.63 -13.15
N ASP A 223 6.65 -16.65 -13.68
CA ASP A 223 7.34 -17.89 -14.05
C ASP A 223 7.79 -18.75 -12.86
N GLY A 224 7.73 -18.22 -11.64
CA GLY A 224 8.14 -18.89 -10.41
C GLY A 224 9.64 -19.14 -10.28
N LYS A 225 10.44 -18.80 -11.29
CA LYS A 225 11.90 -19.02 -11.36
C LYS A 225 12.67 -17.74 -11.10
N ARG A 226 12.08 -16.59 -11.36
CA ARG A 226 12.71 -15.29 -11.20
C ARG A 226 11.96 -14.44 -10.19
N LEU A 227 12.67 -13.50 -9.59
CA LEU A 227 12.09 -12.47 -8.73
C LEU A 227 12.81 -11.15 -8.97
N VAL A 228 12.15 -10.03 -8.69
CA VAL A 228 12.78 -8.71 -8.68
C VAL A 228 12.93 -8.26 -7.25
N ALA A 229 14.06 -7.66 -6.91
CA ALA A 229 14.34 -7.10 -5.60
C ALA A 229 14.84 -5.65 -5.72
N LEU A 230 14.49 -4.79 -4.76
CA LEU A 230 14.99 -3.41 -4.70
C LEU A 230 16.07 -3.28 -3.65
N ARG A 231 17.17 -2.60 -3.98
CA ARG A 231 18.17 -2.13 -3.03
C ARG A 231 18.41 -0.64 -3.22
N LYS A 232 18.94 0.03 -2.19
CA LYS A 232 19.40 1.41 -2.31
C LYS A 232 20.68 1.47 -3.15
N GLU A 233 20.77 2.47 -4.03
CA GLU A 233 21.96 2.75 -4.83
C GLU A 233 22.14 4.27 -4.93
N GLY A 234 23.18 4.80 -4.28
CA GLY A 234 23.38 6.25 -4.14
C GLY A 234 22.16 6.93 -3.52
N ASP A 235 21.67 7.98 -4.19
CA ASP A 235 20.44 8.71 -3.83
C ASP A 235 19.16 8.11 -4.45
N GLY A 236 19.27 6.95 -5.11
CA GLY A 236 18.15 6.27 -5.77
C GLY A 236 18.00 4.80 -5.35
N ALA A 237 17.21 4.08 -6.13
CA ALA A 237 17.01 2.65 -5.99
C ALA A 237 17.45 1.89 -7.25
N HIS A 238 17.93 0.67 -7.02
CA HIS A 238 18.29 -0.30 -8.05
C HIS A 238 17.34 -1.48 -7.99
N ALA A 239 16.69 -1.78 -9.12
CA ALA A 239 15.88 -2.99 -9.30
C ALA A 239 16.76 -4.10 -9.87
N ALA A 240 16.97 -5.16 -9.09
CA ALA A 240 17.73 -6.34 -9.49
C ALA A 240 16.77 -7.46 -9.90
N LEU A 241 16.93 -7.99 -11.11
CA LEU A 241 16.29 -9.22 -11.55
C LEU A 241 17.16 -10.39 -11.13
N LEU A 242 16.60 -11.28 -10.30
CA LEU A 242 17.29 -12.42 -9.73
C LEU A 242 16.72 -13.72 -10.29
N GLU A 243 17.61 -14.67 -10.58
CA GLU A 243 17.25 -16.06 -10.81
C GLU A 243 17.18 -16.77 -9.45
N ALA A 244 16.01 -17.26 -9.08
CA ALA A 244 15.82 -18.00 -7.85
C ALA A 244 16.20 -19.47 -8.08
N GLY A 245 17.15 -19.97 -7.30
CA GLY A 245 17.65 -21.34 -7.36
C GLY A 245 18.46 -21.67 -6.12
N ALA A 246 19.23 -22.77 -6.17
CA ALA A 246 20.13 -23.12 -5.07
C ALA A 246 21.15 -21.99 -4.81
N ASP A 247 21.62 -21.33 -5.85
CA ASP A 247 22.54 -20.18 -5.78
C ASP A 247 21.88 -18.99 -6.45
N ALA A 248 20.91 -18.40 -5.75
CA ALA A 248 20.17 -17.28 -6.29
C ALA A 248 21.11 -16.10 -6.57
N ARG A 249 21.02 -15.55 -7.78
CA ARG A 249 21.99 -14.59 -8.31
C ARG A 249 21.29 -13.50 -9.12
N GLU A 250 21.90 -12.32 -9.15
CA GLU A 250 21.48 -11.24 -10.03
C GLU A 250 21.86 -11.56 -11.47
N ILE A 251 20.88 -11.46 -12.37
CA ILE A 251 21.05 -11.70 -13.81
C ILE A 251 20.87 -10.43 -14.64
N ALA A 252 20.22 -9.41 -14.10
CA ALA A 252 20.14 -8.06 -14.67
C ALA A 252 19.84 -7.03 -13.57
N GLY A 253 20.16 -5.76 -13.84
CA GLY A 253 19.99 -4.67 -12.90
C GLY A 253 19.59 -3.38 -13.58
N PHE A 254 18.72 -2.60 -12.93
CA PHE A 254 18.12 -1.39 -13.49
C PHE A 254 18.16 -0.25 -12.46
N ALA A 255 18.94 0.79 -12.74
CA ALA A 255 18.95 2.01 -11.95
C ALA A 255 17.66 2.82 -12.22
N LEU A 256 16.88 3.10 -11.18
CA LEU A 256 15.59 3.79 -11.32
C LEU A 256 15.73 5.32 -11.41
N GLY A 257 16.84 5.87 -10.91
CA GLY A 257 17.08 7.32 -10.87
C GLY A 257 16.22 8.07 -9.85
N PHE A 258 15.53 7.35 -8.96
CA PHE A 258 14.79 7.89 -7.82
C PHE A 258 14.77 6.87 -6.68
N GLU A 259 14.60 7.34 -5.43
CA GLU A 259 14.45 6.46 -4.26
C GLU A 259 13.03 5.89 -4.17
N THR A 260 12.94 4.62 -3.78
CA THR A 260 11.68 3.94 -3.49
C THR A 260 11.90 2.80 -2.49
N ASP A 261 10.94 2.61 -1.61
CA ASP A 261 10.78 1.45 -0.74
C ASP A 261 9.37 0.82 -0.86
N HIS A 262 8.61 1.24 -1.89
CA HIS A 262 7.27 0.75 -2.15
C HIS A 262 7.27 -0.69 -2.70
N PRO A 263 6.15 -1.43 -2.57
CA PRO A 263 6.00 -2.75 -3.18
C PRO A 263 6.29 -2.73 -4.68
N LEU A 264 6.96 -3.78 -5.14
CA LEU A 264 7.07 -4.10 -6.56
C LEU A 264 5.81 -4.84 -7.00
N VAL A 265 5.21 -4.46 -8.12
CA VAL A 265 4.03 -5.15 -8.67
C VAL A 265 4.35 -5.73 -10.05
N PRO A 266 4.72 -7.01 -10.15
CA PRO A 266 4.94 -7.69 -11.42
C PRO A 266 3.67 -7.83 -12.24
N ALA A 267 3.81 -7.71 -13.56
CA ALA A 267 2.72 -8.01 -14.49
C ALA A 267 2.67 -9.51 -14.84
N PRO A 268 1.50 -10.05 -15.23
CA PRO A 268 1.36 -11.44 -15.66
C PRO A 268 2.23 -11.82 -16.87
N ASP A 269 2.69 -10.83 -17.64
CA ASP A 269 3.57 -11.04 -18.80
C ASP A 269 4.98 -11.55 -18.41
N GLY A 270 5.38 -11.42 -17.14
CA GLY A 270 6.70 -11.80 -16.64
C GLY A 270 7.87 -10.98 -17.19
N LYS A 271 7.58 -9.82 -17.79
CA LYS A 271 8.54 -8.89 -18.40
C LYS A 271 8.40 -7.48 -17.88
N THR A 272 7.27 -7.14 -17.28
CA THR A 272 6.96 -5.81 -16.76
C THR A 272 6.87 -5.83 -15.23
N ILE A 273 7.36 -4.77 -14.58
CA ILE A 273 6.99 -4.44 -13.19
C ILE A 273 6.48 -2.99 -13.09
N TYR A 274 5.59 -2.74 -12.14
CA TYR A 274 5.21 -1.40 -11.73
C TYR A 274 5.93 -1.03 -10.44
N VAL A 275 6.51 0.17 -10.43
CA VAL A 275 7.26 0.73 -9.30
C VAL A 275 6.78 2.15 -9.03
N ALA A 276 6.76 2.57 -7.77
CA ALA A 276 6.38 3.94 -7.41
C ALA A 276 7.58 4.75 -6.94
N ARG A 277 7.63 6.01 -7.35
CA ARG A 277 8.56 7.04 -6.88
C ARG A 277 7.92 7.79 -5.71
N HIS A 278 8.69 7.98 -4.65
CA HIS A 278 8.34 8.87 -3.54
C HIS A 278 8.19 10.33 -3.98
N GLY A 279 7.32 11.05 -3.28
CA GLY A 279 7.21 12.50 -3.42
C GLY A 279 8.39 13.18 -2.75
N GLY A 280 8.79 14.32 -3.29
CA GLY A 280 9.86 15.14 -2.74
C GLY A 280 9.84 16.48 -3.45
N PRO A 281 10.93 16.90 -4.14
CA PRO A 281 10.84 18.01 -5.09
C PRO A 281 9.99 17.66 -6.33
N GLN A 282 9.62 16.38 -6.51
CA GLN A 282 8.82 15.88 -7.62
C GLN A 282 7.52 15.28 -7.12
N LEU A 283 6.53 15.16 -8.01
CA LEU A 283 5.28 14.45 -7.73
C LEU A 283 5.54 12.96 -7.49
N TYR A 284 4.67 12.33 -6.72
CA TYR A 284 4.61 10.88 -6.66
C TYR A 284 4.25 10.33 -8.04
N ALA A 285 4.85 9.21 -8.42
CA ALA A 285 4.65 8.66 -9.75
C ALA A 285 4.70 7.13 -9.76
N ILE A 286 3.86 6.49 -10.57
CA ILE A 286 3.96 5.07 -10.91
C ILE A 286 4.63 4.96 -12.26
N PHE A 287 5.69 4.16 -12.32
CA PHE A 287 6.42 3.82 -13.52
C PHE A 287 6.20 2.36 -13.90
N ARG A 288 6.15 2.10 -15.20
CA ARG A 288 6.26 0.78 -15.79
C ARG A 288 7.71 0.55 -16.18
N LEU A 289 8.38 -0.42 -15.56
CA LEU A 289 9.73 -0.84 -15.93
C LEU A 289 9.67 -2.12 -16.77
N ASP A 290 10.26 -2.07 -17.96
CA ASP A 290 10.48 -3.22 -18.82
C ASP A 290 11.79 -3.93 -18.43
N LEU A 291 11.70 -5.20 -18.05
CA LEU A 291 12.82 -5.99 -17.52
C LEU A 291 13.75 -6.55 -18.62
N GLU A 292 13.44 -6.36 -19.90
CA GLU A 292 14.32 -6.77 -21.00
C GLU A 292 15.22 -5.60 -21.45
N SER A 293 14.62 -4.42 -21.60
CA SER A 293 15.27 -3.20 -22.09
C SER A 293 15.75 -2.27 -20.97
N GLY A 294 15.25 -2.43 -19.74
CA GLY A 294 15.50 -1.54 -18.62
C GLY A 294 14.83 -0.17 -18.73
N ARG A 295 13.91 0.01 -19.69
CA ARG A 295 13.23 1.29 -19.91
C ARG A 295 12.09 1.46 -18.89
N ALA A 296 12.14 2.57 -18.15
CA ALA A 296 11.05 3.01 -17.28
C ALA A 296 10.18 4.06 -17.99
N GLY A 297 8.89 3.80 -18.12
CA GLY A 297 7.90 4.74 -18.65
C GLY A 297 6.95 5.22 -17.56
N LEU A 298 6.64 6.51 -17.55
CA LEU A 298 5.66 7.08 -16.62
C LEU A 298 4.25 6.57 -16.95
N VAL A 299 3.51 6.12 -15.94
CA VAL A 299 2.14 5.60 -16.06
C VAL A 299 1.13 6.55 -15.43
N TYR A 300 1.39 7.01 -14.21
CA TYR A 300 0.50 7.90 -13.45
C TYR A 300 1.30 8.79 -12.52
N GLU A 301 0.86 10.03 -12.32
CA GLU A 301 1.45 10.96 -11.34
C GLU A 301 0.37 11.55 -10.45
N SER A 302 0.73 11.77 -9.19
CA SER A 302 -0.14 12.39 -8.21
C SER A 302 0.60 13.36 -7.30
N PRO A 303 -0.06 14.47 -6.88
CA PRO A 303 0.43 15.31 -5.80
C PRO A 303 0.37 14.63 -4.42
N GLY A 304 -0.43 13.56 -4.27
CA GLY A 304 -0.51 12.77 -3.04
C GLY A 304 0.30 11.48 -3.13
N ALA A 305 0.66 10.93 -1.96
CA ALA A 305 1.37 9.66 -1.91
C ALA A 305 0.58 8.55 -2.60
N ILE A 306 1.19 7.87 -3.58
CA ILE A 306 0.62 6.70 -4.26
C ILE A 306 1.46 5.47 -3.97
N VAL A 307 0.79 4.40 -3.58
CA VAL A 307 1.42 3.10 -3.31
C VAL A 307 0.71 2.04 -4.15
N PRO A 308 1.32 1.55 -5.24
CA PRO A 308 0.78 0.41 -5.98
C PRO A 308 0.91 -0.84 -5.13
N TRP A 309 -0.16 -1.63 -5.11
CA TRP A 309 -0.21 -2.82 -4.26
C TRP A 309 -0.42 -4.09 -5.06
N ALA A 310 -1.32 -4.05 -6.04
CA ALA A 310 -1.67 -5.24 -6.77
C ALA A 310 -2.23 -4.92 -8.15
N LEU A 311 -1.89 -5.77 -9.11
CA LEU A 311 -2.46 -5.78 -10.44
C LEU A 311 -3.61 -6.79 -10.48
N SER A 312 -4.67 -6.49 -11.23
CA SER A 312 -5.76 -7.45 -11.44
C SER A 312 -5.23 -8.73 -12.09
N PRO A 313 -5.86 -9.89 -11.87
CA PRO A 313 -5.39 -11.17 -12.43
C PRO A 313 -5.27 -11.18 -13.96
N ASP A 314 -6.09 -10.39 -14.66
CA ASP A 314 -6.04 -10.21 -16.12
C ASP A 314 -4.92 -9.26 -16.60
N GLY A 315 -4.19 -8.62 -15.68
CA GLY A 315 -3.09 -7.70 -15.98
C GLY A 315 -3.50 -6.29 -16.38
N LYS A 316 -4.81 -5.96 -16.39
CA LYS A 316 -5.32 -4.72 -17.01
C LYS A 316 -5.53 -3.56 -16.04
N THR A 317 -5.71 -3.84 -14.75
CA THR A 317 -6.11 -2.82 -13.77
C THR A 317 -5.17 -2.83 -12.58
N LEU A 318 -4.42 -1.73 -12.40
CA LEU A 318 -3.55 -1.54 -11.25
C LEU A 318 -4.32 -0.93 -10.08
N ALA A 319 -4.36 -1.61 -8.94
CA ALA A 319 -4.90 -1.08 -7.69
C ALA A 319 -3.78 -0.42 -6.86
N PHE A 320 -4.04 0.80 -6.41
CA PHE A 320 -3.11 1.57 -5.60
C PHE A 320 -3.83 2.29 -4.47
N ARG A 321 -3.13 2.54 -3.36
CA ARG A 321 -3.59 3.47 -2.32
C ARG A 321 -3.13 4.85 -2.67
N GLU A 322 -3.97 5.84 -2.40
CA GLU A 322 -3.64 7.23 -2.61
C GLU A 322 -4.05 8.10 -1.41
N SER A 323 -3.09 8.87 -0.87
CA SER A 323 -3.31 9.80 0.25
C SER A 323 -3.84 11.15 -0.22
N ALA A 324 -4.57 11.87 0.64
CA ALA A 324 -5.15 13.18 0.37
C ALA A 324 -4.09 14.29 0.25
N ALA A 325 -3.06 14.35 1.10
CA ALA A 325 -2.02 15.38 0.97
C ALA A 325 -0.76 15.03 1.76
N GLY A 326 0.38 14.88 1.07
CA GLY A 326 1.70 14.72 1.67
C GLY A 326 1.83 13.62 2.73
N GLU A 327 3.00 13.49 3.32
CA GLU A 327 3.14 12.72 4.55
C GLU A 327 2.62 13.59 5.70
N GLY A 328 1.47 13.26 6.27
CA GLY A 328 1.08 13.83 7.57
C GLY A 328 -0.38 14.17 7.86
N ILE A 329 -1.38 13.92 6.99
CA ILE A 329 -2.79 14.19 7.36
C ILE A 329 -3.69 13.00 7.00
N SER A 330 -4.44 12.57 8.03
CA SER A 330 -5.40 11.47 8.16
C SER A 330 -4.91 10.10 7.64
N GLY A 331 -4.95 9.08 8.49
CA GLY A 331 -4.62 7.69 8.12
C GLY A 331 -5.59 7.07 7.09
N GLU A 332 -6.42 7.88 6.41
CA GLU A 332 -7.37 7.45 5.41
C GLU A 332 -6.80 7.66 4.00
N SER A 333 -6.60 6.55 3.29
CA SER A 333 -6.29 6.53 1.87
C SER A 333 -7.50 6.03 1.09
N VAL A 334 -7.68 6.52 -0.13
CA VAL A 334 -8.63 5.94 -1.09
C VAL A 334 -7.94 4.86 -1.91
N VAL A 335 -8.73 3.93 -2.44
CA VAL A 335 -8.23 2.94 -3.39
C VAL A 335 -8.51 3.46 -4.80
N GLY A 336 -7.45 3.71 -5.56
CA GLY A 336 -7.53 4.01 -6.98
C GLY A 336 -7.38 2.75 -7.81
N LEU A 337 -8.18 2.62 -8.87
CA LEU A 337 -8.07 1.61 -9.91
C LEU A 337 -7.65 2.29 -11.21
N LEU A 338 -6.45 2.01 -11.68
CA LEU A 338 -5.92 2.53 -12.94
C LEU A 338 -6.05 1.49 -14.05
N ASP A 339 -6.80 1.82 -15.10
CA ASP A 339 -6.86 1.03 -16.33
C ASP A 339 -5.56 1.24 -17.13
N LEU A 340 -4.81 0.17 -17.37
CA LEU A 340 -3.51 0.22 -18.04
C LEU A 340 -3.61 0.23 -19.56
N ASP A 341 -4.75 -0.14 -20.13
CA ASP A 341 -5.02 0.00 -21.56
C ASP A 341 -5.30 1.48 -21.91
N LYS A 342 -5.80 2.26 -20.94
CA LYS A 342 -6.09 3.70 -21.06
C LYS A 342 -5.72 4.45 -19.77
N PRO A 343 -4.42 4.66 -19.48
CA PRO A 343 -3.93 5.11 -18.17
C PRO A 343 -4.18 6.59 -17.84
N SER A 344 -5.17 7.25 -18.45
CA SER A 344 -5.38 8.68 -18.24
C SER A 344 -6.02 9.00 -16.89
N GLU A 345 -6.93 8.16 -16.38
CA GLU A 345 -7.74 8.51 -15.20
C GLU A 345 -8.08 7.31 -14.30
N PRO A 346 -7.71 7.35 -13.01
CA PRO A 346 -8.09 6.30 -12.07
C PRO A 346 -9.56 6.43 -11.66
N THR A 347 -10.18 5.27 -11.46
CA THR A 347 -11.47 5.17 -10.79
C THR A 347 -11.27 4.93 -9.30
N TYR A 348 -11.87 5.76 -8.44
CA TYR A 348 -11.77 5.57 -7.00
C TYR A 348 -12.84 4.62 -6.46
N LEU A 349 -12.42 3.75 -5.56
CA LEU A 349 -13.27 2.93 -4.70
C LEU A 349 -13.19 3.48 -3.28
N ALA A 350 -14.37 3.60 -2.66
CA ALA A 350 -14.50 3.92 -1.25
C ALA A 350 -15.44 2.92 -0.58
N VAL A 351 -15.29 2.76 0.73
CA VAL A 351 -16.15 1.87 1.52
C VAL A 351 -17.39 2.57 2.05
N ASP A 352 -17.32 3.88 2.30
CA ASP A 352 -18.45 4.72 2.68
C ASP A 352 -18.29 6.18 2.24
N ASP A 353 -19.33 6.99 2.46
CA ASP A 353 -19.37 8.40 2.10
C ASP A 353 -18.49 9.27 3.00
N ALA A 354 -18.34 8.91 4.28
CA ALA A 354 -17.47 9.61 5.22
C ALA A 354 -16.00 9.61 4.76
N GLN A 355 -15.51 8.49 4.25
CA GLN A 355 -14.14 8.37 3.72
C GLN A 355 -13.91 9.32 2.53
N LEU A 356 -14.83 9.35 1.56
CA LEU A 356 -14.71 10.24 0.41
C LEU A 356 -14.81 11.71 0.82
N ALA A 357 -15.72 12.02 1.75
CA ALA A 357 -15.89 13.38 2.26
C ALA A 357 -14.63 13.90 2.91
N MET A 358 -14.01 13.12 3.80
CA MET A 358 -12.78 13.49 4.49
C MET A 358 -11.66 13.79 3.49
N VAL A 359 -11.42 12.88 2.55
CA VAL A 359 -10.35 13.02 1.56
C VAL A 359 -10.58 14.23 0.67
N VAL A 360 -11.80 14.45 0.18
CA VAL A 360 -12.12 15.62 -0.66
C VAL A 360 -12.01 16.93 0.12
N GLN A 361 -12.44 16.95 1.38
CA GLN A 361 -12.36 18.14 2.22
C GLN A 361 -10.90 18.47 2.59
N ASP A 362 -10.08 17.47 2.89
CA ASP A 362 -8.64 17.63 3.11
C ASP A 362 -7.96 18.22 1.86
N PHE A 363 -8.32 17.74 0.66
CA PHE A 363 -7.89 18.35 -0.60
C PHE A 363 -8.30 19.81 -0.73
N ALA A 364 -9.58 20.11 -0.46
CA ALA A 364 -10.10 21.46 -0.57
C ALA A 364 -9.40 22.42 0.41
N HIS A 365 -9.08 21.97 1.63
CA HIS A 365 -8.32 22.75 2.60
C HIS A 365 -6.88 22.97 2.15
N ALA A 366 -6.19 21.93 1.65
CA ALA A 366 -4.84 22.06 1.12
C ALA A 366 -4.75 23.06 -0.03
N LEU A 367 -5.71 23.00 -0.97
CA LEU A 367 -5.80 23.94 -2.09
C LEU A 367 -6.03 25.39 -1.65
N GLN A 368 -6.85 25.62 -0.62
CA GLN A 368 -7.07 26.95 -0.04
C GLN A 368 -5.81 27.48 0.65
N ALA A 369 -5.08 26.62 1.36
CA ALA A 369 -3.80 26.98 1.96
C ALA A 369 -2.77 27.37 0.90
N MET A 370 -2.66 26.60 -0.20
CA MET A 370 -1.80 26.95 -1.34
C MET A 370 -2.15 28.30 -1.95
N ALA A 371 -3.44 28.58 -2.15
CA ALA A 371 -3.90 29.87 -2.67
C ALA A 371 -3.46 31.05 -1.78
N SER A 372 -3.41 30.84 -0.46
CA SER A 372 -3.05 31.87 0.52
C SER A 372 -1.53 32.13 0.60
N ALA A 373 -0.70 31.16 0.24
CA ALA A 373 0.76 31.23 0.37
C ALA A 373 1.47 31.89 -0.84
N GLY A 374 0.75 32.10 -1.95
CA GLY A 374 1.34 32.46 -3.25
C GLY A 374 1.92 31.23 -3.95
N MET A 375 1.83 31.18 -5.29
CA MET A 375 2.16 29.99 -6.08
C MET A 375 3.20 30.28 -7.16
N ASP A 376 4.28 29.49 -7.19
CA ASP A 376 5.20 29.44 -8.32
C ASP A 376 4.65 28.57 -9.48
N SER A 377 5.48 28.30 -10.51
CA SER A 377 5.05 27.48 -11.66
C SER A 377 4.81 26.02 -11.31
N GLU A 378 5.54 25.46 -10.35
CA GLU A 378 5.36 24.07 -9.91
C GLU A 378 4.14 23.96 -8.99
N ASP A 379 3.94 24.92 -8.09
CA ASP A 379 2.74 25.00 -7.25
C ASP A 379 1.46 25.06 -8.09
N LYS A 380 1.48 25.78 -9.21
CA LYS A 380 0.35 25.83 -10.16
C LYS A 380 0.07 24.46 -10.77
N LYS A 381 1.10 23.71 -11.18
CA LYS A 381 0.94 22.36 -11.73
C LYS A 381 0.36 21.41 -10.68
N VAL A 382 0.87 21.48 -9.44
CA VAL A 382 0.37 20.71 -8.29
C VAL A 382 -1.10 21.05 -8.05
N ALA A 383 -1.45 22.34 -7.96
CA ALA A 383 -2.81 22.80 -7.72
C ALA A 383 -3.78 22.32 -8.81
N LEU A 384 -3.42 22.43 -10.09
CA LEU A 384 -4.24 21.96 -11.20
C LEU A 384 -4.49 20.46 -11.15
N ARG A 385 -3.45 19.66 -10.86
CA ARG A 385 -3.58 18.20 -10.71
C ARG A 385 -4.40 17.81 -9.48
N SER A 386 -4.23 18.53 -8.37
CA SER A 386 -5.04 18.35 -7.16
C SER A 386 -6.52 18.67 -7.40
N VAL A 387 -6.84 19.73 -8.15
CA VAL A 387 -8.22 20.05 -8.53
C VAL A 387 -8.81 18.95 -9.42
N ALA A 388 -8.11 18.55 -10.48
CA ALA A 388 -8.58 17.48 -11.37
C ALA A 388 -8.81 16.17 -10.60
N ARG A 389 -7.92 15.85 -9.64
CA ARG A 389 -8.09 14.70 -8.75
C ARG A 389 -9.32 14.84 -7.84
N ALA A 390 -9.51 15.99 -7.19
CA ALA A 390 -10.66 16.22 -6.33
C ALA A 390 -11.99 16.14 -7.12
N GLU A 391 -12.01 16.60 -8.37
CA GLU A 391 -13.17 16.44 -9.26
C GLU A 391 -13.46 14.96 -9.57
N ARG A 392 -12.44 14.12 -9.79
CA ARG A 392 -12.60 12.66 -9.94
C ARG A 392 -13.13 11.99 -8.67
N LEU A 393 -12.67 12.43 -7.50
CA LEU A 393 -13.19 11.94 -6.22
C LEU A 393 -14.65 12.33 -6.01
N ILE A 394 -15.04 13.56 -6.38
CA ILE A 394 -16.44 14.00 -6.39
C ILE A 394 -17.27 13.15 -7.36
N ALA A 395 -16.77 12.83 -8.55
CA ALA A 395 -17.47 11.98 -9.50
C ALA A 395 -17.69 10.56 -8.94
N ALA A 396 -16.66 9.97 -8.29
CA ALA A 396 -16.81 8.71 -7.57
C ALA A 396 -17.85 8.81 -6.44
N PHE A 397 -17.82 9.91 -5.67
CA PHE A 397 -18.77 10.18 -4.60
C PHE A 397 -20.21 10.29 -5.12
N GLN A 398 -20.44 11.02 -6.22
CA GLN A 398 -21.74 11.12 -6.87
C GLN A 398 -22.25 9.77 -7.37
N ARG A 399 -21.36 8.97 -7.98
CA ARG A 399 -21.70 7.61 -8.44
C ARG A 399 -22.08 6.71 -7.27
N ASP A 400 -21.33 6.78 -6.19
CA ASP A 400 -21.38 5.79 -5.11
C ASP A 400 -22.41 6.12 -4.02
N PHE A 401 -22.54 7.41 -3.69
CA PHE A 401 -23.40 7.90 -2.62
C PHE A 401 -24.17 9.16 -3.04
N PRO A 402 -25.00 9.10 -4.10
CA PRO A 402 -25.65 10.27 -4.70
C PRO A 402 -26.57 11.06 -3.75
N ARG A 403 -27.02 10.43 -2.67
CA ARG A 403 -27.95 11.02 -1.68
C ARG A 403 -27.26 11.49 -0.40
N SER A 404 -25.94 11.36 -0.29
CA SER A 404 -25.21 11.79 0.91
C SER A 404 -25.25 13.32 1.07
N ARG A 405 -25.43 13.79 2.31
CA ARG A 405 -25.29 15.22 2.62
C ARG A 405 -23.83 15.68 2.53
N LEU A 406 -22.91 14.79 2.91
CA LEU A 406 -21.47 15.04 2.88
C LEU A 406 -20.96 15.29 1.45
N LEU A 407 -21.62 14.71 0.44
CA LEU A 407 -21.34 15.00 -0.96
C LEU A 407 -21.57 16.50 -1.27
N GLN A 408 -22.69 17.05 -0.82
CA GLN A 408 -23.03 18.47 -1.07
C GLN A 408 -22.04 19.42 -0.38
N GLU A 409 -21.63 19.07 0.84
CA GLU A 409 -20.59 19.79 1.59
C GLU A 409 -19.24 19.72 0.87
N SER A 410 -18.86 18.54 0.39
CA SER A 410 -17.60 18.32 -0.33
C SER A 410 -17.54 19.08 -1.66
N VAL A 411 -18.63 19.07 -2.43
CA VAL A 411 -18.76 19.89 -3.67
C VAL A 411 -18.64 21.38 -3.35
N ARG A 412 -19.25 21.84 -2.25
CA ARG A 412 -19.13 23.23 -1.80
C ARG A 412 -17.69 23.58 -1.41
N ALA A 413 -17.02 22.72 -0.62
CA ALA A 413 -15.64 22.93 -0.20
C ALA A 413 -14.69 23.05 -1.41
N LEU A 414 -14.80 22.12 -2.37
CA LEU A 414 -13.97 22.15 -3.58
C LEU A 414 -14.22 23.41 -4.43
N ARG A 415 -15.48 23.84 -4.55
CA ARG A 415 -15.82 25.10 -5.24
C ARG A 415 -15.18 26.31 -4.58
N ILE A 416 -15.22 26.41 -3.24
CA ILE A 416 -14.57 27.49 -2.49
C ILE A 416 -13.05 27.47 -2.75
N ALA A 417 -12.43 26.30 -2.70
CA ALA A 417 -11.00 26.15 -2.98
C ALA A 417 -10.64 26.59 -4.40
N ARG A 418 -11.44 26.22 -5.40
CA ARG A 418 -11.25 26.62 -6.81
C ARG A 418 -11.37 28.14 -6.98
N GLN A 419 -12.32 28.78 -6.28
CA GLN A 419 -12.46 30.24 -6.29
C GLN A 419 -11.25 30.93 -5.64
N ALA A 420 -10.75 30.40 -4.52
CA ALA A 420 -9.56 30.92 -3.86
C ALA A 420 -8.32 30.85 -4.78
N LEU A 421 -8.12 29.72 -5.46
CA LEU A 421 -7.03 29.56 -6.44
C LEU A 421 -7.13 30.55 -7.61
N GLN A 422 -8.34 30.71 -8.17
CA GLN A 422 -8.56 31.67 -9.27
C GLN A 422 -8.34 33.11 -8.83
N ALA A 423 -8.71 33.47 -7.59
CA ALA A 423 -8.48 34.80 -7.04
C ALA A 423 -6.99 35.07 -6.78
N ALA A 424 -6.27 34.08 -6.24
CA ALA A 424 -4.84 34.18 -5.99
C ALA A 424 -4.01 34.20 -7.29
N GLN A 425 -4.47 33.50 -8.33
CA GLN A 425 -3.81 33.41 -9.62
C GLN A 425 -4.84 33.50 -10.76
N PRO A 426 -5.17 34.72 -11.21
CA PRO A 426 -6.09 34.91 -12.32
C PRO A 426 -5.64 34.16 -13.58
N GLY A 427 -6.54 33.35 -14.14
CA GLY A 427 -6.29 32.57 -15.35
C GLY A 427 -5.62 31.22 -15.12
N ILE A 428 -5.47 30.75 -13.87
CA ILE A 428 -4.85 29.44 -13.58
C ILE A 428 -5.55 28.27 -14.30
N PHE A 429 -6.86 28.38 -14.55
CA PHE A 429 -7.66 27.34 -15.22
C PHE A 429 -7.89 27.58 -16.73
N ASN A 430 -7.27 28.62 -17.32
CA ASN A 430 -7.46 28.99 -18.73
C ASN A 430 -6.39 28.40 -19.65
#